data_AF-A0A7V5YPM3-F1
#
_entry.id   AF-A0A7V5YPM3-F1
#
_cell.length_a   1.000
_cell.length_b   1.000
_cell.length_c   1.000
_cell.angle_alpha   90.00
_cell.angle_beta   90.00
_cell.angle_gamma   90.00
#
_symmetry.space_group_name_H-M   'P 1'
#
loop_
_entity.id
_entity.type
_entity.pdbx_description
1 polymer ?
#
loop_
_entity_poly.entity_id
_entity_poly.type
_entity_poly.pdbx_seq_one_letter_code
_entity_poly.pdbx_strand_id
1 'polypeptide(L)'
;MEEWIDGVCAALRGENTSDRLEIHYVCLLGKKRDGRREIADFYDARAPDDREERPTFEELLNRLAGGRAVFTLYHFPTVDHEPVPGEVKEKVRKLLEELLARGHTVLVGCSSGKGRTMEVLRSCRWAL
;
A
#
# COMPACT_ATOMS: atom_id res chain seq x y z
N MET A 1 -6.01 12.87 0.14
CA MET A 1 -5.67 11.56 0.76
C MET A 1 -6.82 11.05 1.61
N GLU A 2 -7.46 11.90 2.41
CA GLU A 2 -8.68 11.52 3.15
C GLU A 2 -9.77 10.95 2.24
N GLU A 3 -10.08 11.61 1.12
CA GLU A 3 -11.05 11.10 0.11
C GLU A 3 -10.68 9.71 -0.44
N TRP A 4 -9.39 9.41 -0.55
CA TRP A 4 -8.94 8.09 -0.99
C TRP A 4 -9.19 7.04 0.10
N ILE A 5 -8.94 7.39 1.37
CA ILE A 5 -9.27 6.52 2.51
C ILE A 5 -10.79 6.31 2.60
N ASP A 6 -11.58 7.37 2.37
CA ASP A 6 -13.04 7.29 2.29
C ASP A 6 -13.47 6.29 1.21
N GLY A 7 -12.92 6.42 0.01
CA GLY A 7 -13.20 5.51 -1.11
C GLY A 7 -12.82 4.06 -0.80
N VAL A 8 -11.65 3.82 -0.20
CA VAL A 8 -11.22 2.48 0.23
C VAL A 8 -12.17 1.92 1.29
N CYS A 9 -12.51 2.70 2.31
CA CYS A 9 -13.42 2.26 3.36
C CYS A 9 -14.82 1.97 2.81
N ALA A 10 -15.33 2.81 1.91
CA ALA A 10 -16.63 2.62 1.28
C ALA A 10 -16.66 1.37 0.40
N ALA A 11 -15.58 1.09 -0.34
CA ALA A 11 -15.49 -0.11 -1.19
C ALA A 11 -15.40 -1.41 -0.38
N LEU A 12 -14.83 -1.36 0.82
CA LEU A 12 -14.63 -2.53 1.68
C LEU A 12 -15.77 -2.75 2.69
N ARG A 13 -16.52 -1.71 3.05
CA ARG A 13 -17.70 -1.84 3.90
C ARG A 13 -18.85 -2.46 3.10
N GLY A 14 -19.14 -3.74 3.39
CA GLY A 14 -20.45 -4.32 3.09
C GLY A 14 -21.56 -3.69 3.96
N GLU A 15 -22.82 -4.01 3.67
CA GLU A 15 -24.02 -3.40 4.29
C GLU A 15 -24.10 -3.45 5.83
N ASN A 16 -23.18 -4.13 6.53
CA ASN A 16 -23.34 -4.45 7.96
C ASN A 16 -22.06 -4.44 8.82
N THR A 17 -21.05 -3.63 8.51
CA THR A 17 -19.82 -3.58 9.34
C THR A 17 -19.72 -2.30 10.17
N SER A 18 -20.10 -2.39 11.44
CA SER A 18 -19.76 -1.38 12.48
C SER A 18 -18.30 -1.48 12.93
N ASP A 19 -17.59 -2.52 12.50
CA ASP A 19 -16.23 -2.78 12.96
C ASP A 19 -15.19 -1.95 12.17
N ARG A 20 -14.14 -1.58 12.89
CA ARG A 20 -12.96 -0.92 12.33
C ARG A 20 -12.31 -1.85 11.30
N LEU A 21 -12.08 -1.35 10.09
CA LEU A 21 -11.45 -2.15 9.03
C LEU A 21 -9.96 -2.33 9.30
N GLU A 22 -9.47 -3.56 9.39
CA GLU A 22 -8.03 -3.86 9.41
C GLU A 22 -7.54 -4.08 7.98
N ILE A 23 -6.61 -3.25 7.52
CA ILE A 23 -6.11 -3.23 6.14
C ILE A 23 -4.60 -3.43 6.14
N HIS A 24 -4.15 -4.53 5.54
CA HIS A 24 -2.74 -4.75 5.25
C HIS A 24 -2.40 -4.09 3.92
N TYR A 25 -1.67 -2.98 3.96
CA TYR A 25 -1.32 -2.22 2.77
C TYR A 25 0.09 -2.56 2.28
N VAL A 26 0.16 -3.29 1.17
CA VAL A 26 1.39 -3.51 0.41
C VAL A 26 1.66 -2.31 -0.49
N CYS A 27 2.59 -1.48 -0.05
CA CYS A 27 2.93 -0.20 -0.66
C CYS A 27 4.13 -0.35 -1.60
N LEU A 28 3.91 -0.06 -2.88
CA LEU A 28 4.94 -0.10 -3.93
C LEU A 28 5.58 1.27 -4.19
N LEU A 29 5.22 2.31 -3.43
CA LEU A 29 5.77 3.65 -3.62
C LEU A 29 7.26 3.67 -3.31
N GLY A 30 8.04 4.34 -4.14
CA GLY A 30 9.48 4.50 -3.87
C GLY A 30 9.96 5.81 -4.44
N LYS A 31 10.51 5.77 -5.66
CA LYS A 31 11.03 6.96 -6.32
C LYS A 31 10.37 7.18 -7.68
N LYS A 32 10.28 8.44 -8.08
CA LYS A 32 10.06 8.85 -9.46
C LYS A 32 11.35 8.67 -10.25
N ARG A 33 11.25 8.68 -11.57
CA ARG A 33 12.39 8.59 -12.49
C ARG A 33 13.40 9.72 -12.32
N ASP A 34 12.94 10.90 -11.88
CA ASP A 34 13.78 12.06 -11.58
C ASP A 34 14.42 12.01 -10.18
N GLY A 35 14.22 10.94 -9.42
CA GLY A 35 14.79 10.75 -8.09
C GLY A 35 13.92 11.27 -6.94
N ARG A 36 12.83 12.00 -7.23
CA ARG A 36 11.88 12.42 -6.18
C ARG A 36 11.27 11.21 -5.48
N ARG A 37 11.08 11.30 -4.17
CA ARG A 37 10.54 10.23 -3.33
C ARG A 37 9.03 10.32 -3.29
N GLU A 38 8.34 9.26 -3.67
CA GLU A 38 6.89 9.27 -3.79
C GLU A 38 6.19 9.46 -2.44
N ILE A 39 6.78 9.00 -1.34
CA ILE A 39 6.21 9.18 0.01
C ILE A 39 6.56 10.57 0.56
N ALA A 40 7.85 10.84 0.69
CA ALA A 40 8.38 12.08 1.24
C ALA A 40 7.93 13.33 0.48
N ASP A 41 8.05 13.36 -0.85
CA ASP A 41 7.91 14.62 -1.57
C ASP A 41 6.45 14.93 -1.94
N PHE A 42 5.51 14.01 -1.69
CA PHE A 42 4.10 14.16 -2.08
C PHE A 42 3.09 13.98 -0.94
N TYR A 43 3.42 13.25 0.13
CA TYR A 43 2.48 12.93 1.20
C TYR A 43 2.88 13.47 2.57
N ASP A 44 3.97 14.24 2.65
CA ASP A 44 4.48 14.79 3.91
C ASP A 44 4.65 13.72 5.02
N ALA A 45 5.14 12.56 4.62
CA ALA A 45 5.47 11.44 5.48
C ALA A 45 6.82 10.88 5.11
N ARG A 46 7.42 10.06 5.96
CA ARG A 46 8.68 9.39 5.66
C ARG A 46 8.46 7.92 5.29
N ALA A 47 9.28 7.40 4.38
CA ALA A 47 9.39 5.96 4.19
C ALA A 47 10.06 5.33 5.43
N PRO A 48 9.88 4.02 5.68
CA PRO A 48 10.53 3.31 6.79
C PRO A 48 12.04 3.55 6.90
N ASP A 49 12.76 3.62 5.78
CA ASP A 49 14.21 3.80 5.74
C ASP A 49 14.69 5.27 5.76
N ASP A 50 13.77 6.23 5.67
CA ASP A 50 14.10 7.65 5.71
C ASP A 50 14.41 8.06 7.17
N ARG A 51 15.55 8.75 7.38
CA ARG A 51 16.01 9.24 8.70
C ARG A 51 15.40 10.60 9.08
N GLU A 52 14.16 10.83 8.70
CA GLU A 52 13.51 12.12 8.87
C GLU A 52 12.61 12.18 10.10
N GLU A 53 12.28 13.40 10.56
CA GLU A 53 11.41 13.62 11.72
C GLU A 53 9.91 13.56 11.38
N ARG A 54 9.56 13.41 10.10
CA ARG A 54 8.17 13.30 9.64
C ARG A 54 7.51 12.01 10.14
N PRO A 55 6.17 11.97 10.28
CA PRO A 55 5.48 10.73 10.61
C PRO A 55 5.78 9.68 9.54
N THR A 56 5.85 8.42 9.96
CA THR A 56 5.87 7.31 9.00
C THR A 56 4.61 7.35 8.14
N PHE A 57 4.70 6.79 6.94
CA PHE A 57 3.54 6.73 6.07
C PHE A 57 2.37 5.95 6.69
N GLU A 58 2.67 4.91 7.47
CA GLU A 58 1.66 4.17 8.24
C GLU A 58 0.96 5.04 9.29
N GLU A 59 1.72 5.82 10.08
CA GLU A 59 1.16 6.74 11.07
C GLU A 59 0.29 7.80 10.42
N LEU A 60 0.72 8.35 9.28
CA LEU A 60 -0.08 9.32 8.52
C LEU A 60 -1.42 8.70 8.09
N LEU A 61 -1.40 7.51 7.48
CA LEU A 61 -2.61 6.82 7.02
C LEU A 61 -3.56 6.54 8.18
N ASN A 62 -3.05 6.03 9.30
CA ASN A 62 -3.85 5.74 10.49
C ASN A 62 -4.45 7.01 11.12
N ARG A 63 -3.68 8.12 11.13
CA ARG A 63 -4.18 9.42 11.60
C ARG A 63 -5.33 9.92 10.74
N LEU A 64 -5.16 9.91 9.42
CA LEU A 64 -6.19 10.36 8.47
C LEU A 64 -7.42 9.44 8.48
N ALA A 65 -7.24 8.15 8.71
CA ALA A 65 -8.35 7.20 8.84
C ALA A 65 -9.23 7.48 10.06
N GLY A 66 -8.73 8.17 11.10
CA GLY A 66 -9.54 8.61 12.24
C GLY A 66 -10.33 7.47 12.90
N GLY A 67 -9.74 6.28 12.99
CA GLY A 67 -10.37 5.10 13.60
C GLY A 67 -11.33 4.33 12.70
N ARG A 68 -11.63 4.79 11.48
CA ARG A 68 -12.46 4.07 10.50
C ARG A 68 -11.76 2.82 9.95
N ALA A 69 -10.43 2.87 9.92
CA ALA A 69 -9.55 1.76 9.56
C ALA A 69 -8.29 1.73 10.45
N VAL A 70 -7.62 0.58 10.47
CA VAL A 70 -6.21 0.39 10.86
C VAL A 70 -5.45 0.02 9.60
N PHE A 71 -4.34 0.69 9.33
CA PHE A 71 -3.40 0.30 8.29
C PHE A 71 -2.15 -0.33 8.90
N THR A 72 -1.77 -1.50 8.38
CA THR A 72 -0.44 -2.11 8.59
C THR A 72 0.30 -2.06 7.26
N LEU A 73 1.43 -1.35 7.21
CA LEU A 73 2.16 -1.04 5.98
C LEU A 73 3.29 -2.05 5.75
N TYR A 74 3.32 -2.65 4.56
CA TYR A 74 4.45 -3.43 4.05
C TYR A 74 5.06 -2.70 2.87
N HIS A 75 6.24 -2.12 3.08
CA HIS A 75 6.86 -1.25 2.09
C HIS A 75 7.85 -2.02 1.20
N PHE A 76 7.62 -1.94 -0.11
CA PHE A 76 8.50 -2.50 -1.14
C PHE A 76 8.83 -1.39 -2.14
N PRO A 77 9.91 -0.61 -1.92
CA PRO A 77 10.20 0.55 -2.75
C PRO A 77 10.48 0.13 -4.20
N THR A 78 9.83 0.80 -5.14
CA THR A 78 10.05 0.62 -6.58
C THR A 78 10.27 1.97 -7.27
N VAL A 79 10.65 1.94 -8.54
CA VAL A 79 10.81 3.15 -9.36
C VAL A 79 9.60 3.30 -10.29
N ASP A 80 9.03 4.49 -10.33
CA ASP A 80 7.90 4.79 -11.20
C ASP A 80 8.29 4.70 -12.67
N HIS A 81 7.40 4.12 -13.49
CA HIS A 81 7.61 3.81 -14.90
C HIS A 81 8.73 2.80 -15.23
N GLU A 82 9.34 2.17 -14.22
CA GLU A 82 10.30 1.08 -14.42
C GLU A 82 9.65 -0.28 -14.10
N PRO A 83 10.13 -1.38 -14.72
CA PRO A 83 9.67 -2.72 -14.36
C PRO A 83 9.91 -3.04 -12.89
N VAL A 84 8.96 -3.71 -12.25
CA VAL A 84 9.15 -4.15 -10.85
C VAL A 84 10.21 -5.27 -10.83
N PRO A 85 11.26 -5.17 -9.99
CA PRO A 85 12.28 -6.21 -9.89
C PRO A 85 11.68 -7.58 -9.54
N GLY A 86 12.22 -8.65 -10.15
CA GLY A 86 11.72 -10.02 -9.94
C GLY A 86 11.73 -10.45 -8.47
N GLU A 87 12.78 -10.09 -7.73
CA GLU A 87 12.87 -10.35 -6.29
C GLU A 87 11.77 -9.65 -5.47
N VAL A 88 11.38 -8.43 -5.88
CA VAL A 88 10.32 -7.67 -5.21
C VAL A 88 8.97 -8.34 -5.48
N LYS A 89 8.72 -8.75 -6.73
CA LYS A 89 7.51 -9.51 -7.08
C LYS A 89 7.40 -10.79 -6.27
N GLU A 90 8.50 -11.54 -6.13
CA GLU A 90 8.49 -12.79 -5.37
C GLU A 90 8.21 -12.55 -3.88
N LYS A 91 8.88 -11.56 -3.26
CA LYS A 91 8.65 -11.20 -1.85
C LYS A 91 7.21 -10.75 -1.62
N VAL A 92 6.69 -9.88 -2.49
CA VAL A 92 5.30 -9.42 -2.41
C VAL A 92 4.34 -10.58 -2.60
N ARG A 93 4.53 -11.44 -3.60
CA ARG A 93 3.69 -12.62 -3.83
C ARG A 93 3.59 -13.50 -2.59
N LYS A 94 4.73 -13.87 -1.98
CA LYS A 94 4.77 -14.70 -0.77
C LYS A 94 4.00 -14.04 0.39
N LEU A 95 4.21 -12.74 0.59
CA LEU A 95 3.49 -11.97 1.60
C LEU A 95 1.97 -11.95 1.33
N LEU A 96 1.55 -11.72 0.09
CA LEU A 96 0.13 -11.71 -0.28
C LEU A 96 -0.51 -13.08 -0.04
N GLU A 97 0.15 -14.16 -0.46
CA GLU A 97 -0.31 -15.54 -0.23
C GLU A 97 -0.47 -15.82 1.27
N GLU A 98 0.49 -15.41 2.10
CA GLU A 98 0.43 -15.56 3.56
C GLU A 98 -0.72 -14.77 4.18
N LEU A 99 -0.87 -13.49 3.83
CA LEU A 99 -1.91 -12.61 4.38
C LEU A 99 -3.31 -13.10 4.00
N LEU A 100 -3.49 -13.47 2.73
CA LEU A 100 -4.78 -13.98 2.24
C LEU A 100 -5.13 -15.34 2.83
N ALA A 101 -4.15 -16.24 3.01
CA ALA A 101 -4.38 -17.53 3.67
C ALA A 101 -4.87 -17.38 5.13
N ARG A 102 -4.55 -16.25 5.78
CA ARG A 102 -5.02 -15.90 7.13
C ARG A 102 -6.34 -15.12 7.14
N GLY A 103 -6.94 -14.86 5.97
CA GLY A 103 -8.21 -14.14 5.84
C GLY A 103 -8.09 -12.63 6.02
N HIS A 104 -6.89 -12.05 5.91
CA HIS A 104 -6.71 -10.61 6.03
C HIS A 104 -7.22 -9.86 4.80
N THR A 105 -7.70 -8.63 5.01
CA THR A 105 -7.99 -7.70 3.92
C THR A 105 -6.69 -7.03 3.49
N VAL A 106 -6.36 -7.17 2.20
CA VAL A 106 -5.10 -6.71 1.65
C VAL A 106 -5.34 -5.67 0.56
N LEU A 107 -4.66 -4.54 0.69
CA LEU A 107 -4.59 -3.49 -0.33
C LEU A 107 -3.21 -3.52 -0.97
N VAL A 108 -3.14 -3.46 -2.30
CA VAL A 108 -1.88 -3.40 -3.04
C VAL A 108 -1.88 -2.18 -3.94
N GLY A 109 -0.88 -1.31 -3.82
CA GLY A 109 -0.94 -0.02 -4.51
C GLY A 109 0.41 0.64 -4.76
N CYS A 110 0.61 1.10 -6.00
CA CYS A 110 1.50 2.19 -6.34
C CYS A 110 0.73 3.51 -6.45
N SER A 111 1.35 4.57 -6.97
CA SER A 111 0.76 5.92 -7.08
C SER A 111 -0.54 5.99 -7.89
N SER A 112 -0.72 5.13 -8.90
CA SER A 112 -1.94 5.09 -9.74
C SER A 112 -2.74 3.79 -9.64
N GLY A 113 -2.27 2.81 -8.85
CA GLY A 113 -2.88 1.49 -8.77
C GLY A 113 -2.87 0.67 -10.07
N LYS A 114 -2.12 1.11 -11.10
CA LYS A 114 -2.13 0.49 -12.44
C LYS A 114 -0.84 -0.26 -12.75
N GLY A 115 0.20 0.41 -13.27
CA GLY A 115 1.37 -0.26 -13.86
C GLY A 115 2.03 -1.29 -12.93
N ARG A 116 2.68 -0.81 -11.87
CA ARG A 116 3.42 -1.64 -10.90
C ARG A 116 2.50 -2.57 -10.10
N THR A 117 1.32 -2.09 -9.71
CA THR A 117 0.31 -2.90 -9.01
C THR A 117 -0.10 -4.10 -9.86
N MET A 118 -0.50 -3.90 -11.12
CA MET A 118 -0.91 -4.99 -12.00
C MET A 118 0.24 -5.94 -12.32
N GLU A 119 1.47 -5.43 -12.43
CA GLU A 119 2.64 -6.28 -12.66
C GLU A 119 2.88 -7.27 -11.51
N VAL A 120 2.72 -6.80 -10.27
CA VAL A 120 2.79 -7.65 -9.07
C VAL A 120 1.60 -8.61 -9.02
N LEU A 121 0.38 -8.12 -9.21
CA LEU A 121 -0.82 -8.95 -9.15
C LEU A 121 -0.78 -10.07 -10.20
N ARG A 122 -0.39 -9.78 -11.45
CA ARG A 122 -0.24 -10.80 -12.51
C ARG A 122 0.80 -11.89 -12.20
N SER A 123 1.73 -11.63 -11.27
CA SER A 123 2.68 -12.65 -10.81
C SER A 123 2.10 -13.59 -9.76
N CYS A 124 0.89 -13.30 -9.25
CA CYS A 124 0.14 -14.12 -8.31
C CYS A 124 -0.82 -15.03 -9.07
N ARG A 125 -0.81 -16.33 -8.76
CA ARG A 125 -1.55 -17.35 -9.52
C ARG A 125 -3.08 -17.23 -9.43
N TRP A 126 -3.59 -16.47 -8.46
CA TRP A 126 -5.01 -16.31 -8.14
C TRP A 126 -5.57 -14.95 -8.57
N ALA A 127 -4.73 -14.06 -9.11
CA ALA A 127 -5.11 -12.66 -9.33
C ALA A 127 -5.68 -12.38 -10.74
N LEU A 128 -6.05 -13.41 -11.50
CA LEU A 128 -6.74 -13.32 -12.80
C LEU A 128 -7.72 -14.49 -12.97
#